data_AF-T0T098-F1
#
_entry.id   AF-T0T098-F1
#
_cell.length_a   1.000
_cell.length_b   1.000
_cell.length_c   1.000
_cell.angle_alpha   90.00
_cell.angle_beta   90.00
_cell.angle_gamma   90.00
#
_symmetry.space_group_name_H-M   'P 1'
#
loop_
_entity.id
_entity.type
_entity.pdbx_description
1 polymer ?
#
loop_
_entity_poly.entity_id
_entity_poly.type
_entity_poly.pdbx_seq_one_letter_code
_entity_poly.pdbx_strand_id
1 'polypeptide(L)'
;MIKKVFTLFFMILIFSTQVRALIPLESLILGDFSDKYDLEVSDPLHYIYDFTQYASDDVMDKDKKALAIYRGFYEEGQNLKDYCDSNREPTKYPIAWDRDQAKRAYMATLQYVGLDITIRAMVSYAKFFEMTEEEYTSMVSGLVGNYCSANLSIISVKQLQKLMTKRFTNNSFALPDVKGNPLFSQDVHSLQSMESVRKREFYYTVELFKSFCSWNGSTDDVGLMVPLLRNPVTYTFIERQLLGKRLVYNENSGRIHYADAANTVQVQCQNLVCRKTDLKTFNVKFPKSIGFSNIKTDLDNLYCEDFVNVDYNFKQKDEKLKKIIDSISFDEQNFLIGQFVALVTGIPDFFLWQKEFKDIQLLSRLSIDQFWSRWAKKYTENLGKDLYYEEPLTMELVDKKNYFNKYLPNFKVVFDVNLGEMDRINQRVGKMKSYFEIHLSHQFAAWIRREWQNHDPREKEVEGQLQTALRDRLTDAVKEIQQKFVFPPWTEGLDRILVNEILEQFSEYQGSYFARNKTGTMVIPVEINFGPYALSYMRHNHKIKKSKELEKSKEELRELRRKKSEKTNKPMIDIDADDDESSQIPENSEDVENL
;
A
#
# COMPACT_ATOMS: atom_id res chain seq x y z
N MET A 1 0.92 -52.95 -35.42
CA MET A 1 0.12 -52.88 -34.18
C MET A 1 0.93 -52.34 -33.00
N ILE A 2 2.12 -52.88 -32.73
CA ILE A 2 2.97 -52.52 -31.57
C ILE A 2 3.29 -51.02 -31.47
N LYS A 3 3.57 -50.33 -32.59
CA LYS A 3 3.83 -48.88 -32.58
C LYS A 3 2.64 -48.03 -32.11
N LYS A 4 1.40 -48.44 -32.43
CA LYS A 4 0.17 -47.72 -32.04
C LYS A 4 -0.18 -47.94 -30.56
N VAL A 5 0.10 -49.13 -30.04
CA VAL A 5 -0.08 -49.44 -28.61
C VAL A 5 0.94 -48.66 -27.77
N PHE A 6 2.18 -48.55 -28.23
CA PHE A 6 3.21 -47.80 -27.52
C PHE A 6 2.94 -46.29 -27.52
N THR A 7 2.42 -45.72 -28.60
CA THR A 7 2.02 -44.29 -28.63
C THR A 7 0.81 -44.00 -27.76
N LEU A 8 -0.16 -44.93 -27.69
CA LEU A 8 -1.31 -44.79 -26.80
C LEU A 8 -0.87 -44.85 -25.32
N PHE A 9 0.04 -45.77 -24.99
CA PHE A 9 0.59 -45.91 -23.64
C PHE A 9 1.41 -44.68 -23.22
N PHE A 10 2.22 -44.13 -24.15
CA PHE A 10 3.00 -42.93 -23.89
C PHE A 10 2.11 -41.67 -23.75
N MET A 11 1.02 -41.56 -24.52
CA MET A 11 0.02 -40.50 -24.33
C MET A 11 -0.66 -40.62 -22.96
N ILE A 12 -1.09 -41.83 -22.56
CA ILE A 12 -1.71 -42.04 -21.24
C ILE A 12 -0.75 -41.66 -20.11
N LEU A 13 0.55 -41.96 -20.25
CA LEU A 13 1.57 -41.56 -19.29
C LEU A 13 1.73 -40.03 -19.18
N ILE A 14 1.75 -39.32 -20.31
CA ILE A 14 1.86 -37.85 -20.34
C ILE A 14 0.59 -37.16 -19.83
N PHE A 15 -0.60 -37.73 -20.07
CA PHE A 15 -1.86 -37.18 -19.57
C PHE A 15 -2.18 -37.58 -18.11
N SER A 16 -1.52 -38.61 -17.57
CA SER A 16 -1.68 -39.04 -16.17
C SER A 16 -0.82 -38.26 -15.17
N THR A 17 0.18 -37.51 -15.63
CA THR A 17 0.90 -36.56 -14.77
C THR A 17 0.06 -35.29 -14.64
N GLN A 18 -1.03 -35.39 -13.89
CA GLN A 18 -1.54 -34.26 -13.12
C GLN A 18 -0.37 -33.80 -12.26
N VAL A 19 0.28 -32.70 -12.65
CA VAL A 19 1.30 -32.03 -11.84
C VAL A 19 0.59 -31.63 -10.56
N ARG A 20 0.66 -32.49 -9.54
CA ARG A 20 0.36 -32.12 -8.17
C ARG A 20 1.44 -31.16 -7.76
N ALA A 21 1.14 -29.88 -7.93
CA ALA A 21 1.99 -28.78 -7.56
C ALA A 21 2.41 -28.95 -6.09
N LEU A 22 3.72 -28.78 -5.86
CA LEU A 22 4.35 -28.37 -4.60
C LEU A 22 3.59 -28.78 -3.33
N ILE A 23 3.78 -30.02 -2.90
CA ILE A 23 3.51 -30.39 -1.51
C ILE A 23 4.57 -29.66 -0.67
N PRO A 24 4.21 -28.77 0.28
CA PRO A 24 5.17 -28.11 1.14
C PRO A 24 5.94 -29.14 1.94
N LEU A 25 7.25 -28.92 2.10
CA LEU A 25 8.17 -29.86 2.76
C LEU A 25 7.68 -30.22 4.18
N GLU A 26 6.97 -29.31 4.85
CA GLU A 26 6.32 -29.55 6.14
C GLU A 26 5.34 -30.73 6.13
N SER A 27 4.55 -30.93 5.05
CA SER A 27 3.59 -32.05 4.98
C SER A 27 4.29 -33.40 4.79
N LEU A 28 5.52 -33.40 4.26
CA LEU A 28 6.34 -34.59 4.11
C LEU A 28 7.03 -35.00 5.43
N ILE A 29 7.27 -34.03 6.32
CA ILE A 29 8.06 -34.20 7.55
C ILE A 29 7.17 -34.33 8.79
N LEU A 30 6.04 -33.62 8.83
CA LEU A 30 5.21 -33.46 10.05
C LEU A 30 3.84 -34.16 9.95
N GLY A 31 3.54 -34.84 8.84
CA GLY A 31 2.28 -35.55 8.61
C GLY A 31 1.35 -34.83 7.63
N ASP A 32 0.28 -35.51 7.21
CA ASP A 32 -0.60 -35.05 6.12
C ASP A 32 -1.45 -33.84 6.56
N PHE A 33 -1.06 -32.65 6.11
CA PHE A 33 -1.80 -31.41 6.29
C PHE A 33 -2.65 -31.07 5.05
N SER A 34 -2.84 -32.02 4.12
CA SER A 34 -3.62 -31.83 2.89
C SER A 34 -4.96 -31.16 3.15
N ASP A 35 -5.71 -31.59 4.15
CA ASP A 35 -7.05 -31.05 4.45
C ASP A 35 -7.03 -29.59 4.93
N LYS A 36 -5.93 -29.15 5.53
CA LYS A 36 -5.73 -27.76 5.97
C LYS A 36 -5.30 -26.87 4.81
N TYR A 37 -4.46 -27.39 3.92
CA TYR A 37 -4.01 -26.70 2.71
C TYR A 37 -5.03 -26.76 1.56
N ASP A 38 -5.96 -27.72 1.56
CA ASP A 38 -7.04 -27.87 0.58
C ASP A 38 -8.11 -26.77 0.74
N LEU A 39 -8.24 -26.21 1.96
CA LEU A 39 -9.01 -24.98 2.22
C LEU A 39 -8.23 -23.70 1.84
N GLU A 40 -6.91 -23.81 1.70
CA GLU A 40 -5.96 -22.73 1.40
C GLU A 40 -5.34 -22.86 -0.01
N VAL A 41 -5.94 -23.63 -0.94
CA VAL A 41 -5.56 -23.68 -2.39
C VAL A 41 -5.88 -22.35 -3.10
N SER A 42 -5.89 -21.25 -2.36
CA SER A 42 -5.61 -19.95 -2.91
C SER A 42 -4.14 -19.91 -3.31
N ASP A 43 -3.86 -19.38 -4.50
CA ASP A 43 -2.54 -18.95 -4.97
C ASP A 43 -1.58 -18.68 -3.80
N PRO A 44 -0.35 -19.24 -3.75
CA PRO A 44 0.62 -18.91 -2.71
C PRO A 44 0.96 -17.41 -2.68
N LEU A 45 0.44 -16.58 -3.60
CA LEU A 45 0.49 -15.12 -3.56
C LEU A 45 -0.84 -14.47 -3.10
N HIS A 46 -1.89 -15.24 -2.81
CA HIS A 46 -3.20 -14.72 -2.40
C HIS A 46 -3.12 -13.90 -1.11
N TYR A 47 -2.26 -14.32 -0.17
CA TYR A 47 -2.04 -13.59 1.07
C TYR A 47 -1.30 -12.24 0.86
N ILE A 48 -0.68 -12.00 -0.30
CA ILE A 48 -0.07 -10.70 -0.67
C ILE A 48 -1.16 -9.64 -0.82
N TYR A 49 -2.32 -10.04 -1.31
CA TYR A 49 -3.46 -9.15 -1.57
C TYR A 49 -4.50 -9.15 -0.44
N ASP A 50 -4.25 -9.88 0.65
CA ASP A 50 -5.16 -9.93 1.79
C ASP A 50 -4.99 -8.69 2.70
N PHE A 51 -5.91 -7.74 2.53
CA PHE A 51 -5.96 -6.51 3.32
C PHE A 51 -6.19 -6.73 4.82
N THR A 52 -6.75 -7.86 5.24
CA THR A 52 -7.12 -8.10 6.65
C THR A 52 -5.93 -8.08 7.60
N GLN A 53 -4.73 -8.25 7.06
CA GLN A 53 -3.50 -8.23 7.83
C GLN A 53 -2.93 -6.83 8.10
N TYR A 54 -3.53 -5.75 7.60
CA TYR A 54 -2.87 -4.43 7.48
C TYR A 54 -3.66 -3.23 8.02
N ALA A 55 -4.93 -3.37 8.39
CA ALA A 55 -5.76 -2.29 8.93
C ALA A 55 -6.65 -2.82 10.06
N SER A 56 -7.08 -1.95 10.97
CA SER A 56 -8.09 -2.34 11.97
C SER A 56 -9.38 -2.77 11.27
N ASP A 57 -9.97 -3.86 11.74
CA ASP A 57 -11.10 -4.52 11.08
C ASP A 57 -12.26 -3.55 10.77
N ASP A 58 -12.57 -2.63 11.70
CA ASP A 58 -13.68 -1.68 11.56
C ASP A 58 -13.49 -0.60 10.47
N VAL A 59 -12.29 -0.02 10.34
CA VAL A 59 -12.04 1.05 9.33
C VAL A 59 -11.99 0.44 7.94
N MET A 60 -11.34 -0.72 7.85
CA MET A 60 -11.21 -1.47 6.62
C MET A 60 -12.56 -1.98 6.12
N ASP A 61 -13.47 -2.41 7.01
CA ASP A 61 -14.80 -2.88 6.63
C ASP A 61 -15.66 -1.76 6.03
N LYS A 62 -15.62 -0.55 6.61
CA LYS A 62 -16.32 0.62 6.04
C LYS A 62 -15.81 0.97 4.63
N ASP A 63 -14.49 1.01 4.44
CA ASP A 63 -13.91 1.38 3.14
C ASP A 63 -14.09 0.27 2.10
N LYS A 64 -14.04 -1.01 2.50
CA LYS A 64 -14.39 -2.16 1.66
C LYS A 64 -15.84 -2.10 1.22
N LYS A 65 -16.77 -1.79 2.13
CA LYS A 65 -18.18 -1.57 1.80
C LYS A 65 -18.37 -0.45 0.79
N ALA A 66 -17.69 0.69 0.97
CA ALA A 66 -17.76 1.81 0.05
C ALA A 66 -17.25 1.44 -1.35
N LEU A 67 -16.11 0.73 -1.44
CA LEU A 67 -15.55 0.28 -2.70
C LEU A 67 -16.44 -0.79 -3.38
N ALA A 68 -16.99 -1.72 -2.61
CA ALA A 68 -17.93 -2.71 -3.12
C ALA A 68 -19.17 -2.02 -3.70
N ILE A 69 -19.77 -1.06 -2.98
CA ILE A 69 -20.89 -0.28 -3.49
C ILE A 69 -20.51 0.43 -4.80
N TYR A 70 -19.35 1.09 -4.86
CA TYR A 70 -18.86 1.74 -6.08
C TYR A 70 -18.74 0.76 -7.26
N ARG A 71 -18.15 -0.43 -7.03
CA ARG A 71 -18.11 -1.49 -8.04
C ARG A 71 -19.52 -1.89 -8.50
N GLY A 72 -20.46 -1.98 -7.58
CA GLY A 72 -21.87 -2.28 -7.86
C GLY A 72 -22.53 -1.30 -8.82
N PHE A 73 -22.19 -0.01 -8.78
CA PHE A 73 -22.71 0.96 -9.76
C PHE A 73 -22.32 0.59 -11.19
N TYR A 74 -21.07 0.18 -11.41
CA TYR A 74 -20.60 -0.24 -12.73
C TYR A 74 -21.15 -1.60 -13.14
N GLU A 75 -21.26 -2.55 -12.20
CA GLU A 75 -21.88 -3.84 -12.46
C GLU A 75 -23.35 -3.70 -12.86
N GLU A 76 -24.12 -2.83 -12.21
CA GLU A 76 -25.50 -2.52 -12.63
C GLU A 76 -25.55 -1.96 -14.05
N GLY A 77 -24.69 -1.00 -14.37
CA GLY A 77 -24.63 -0.43 -15.73
C GLY A 77 -24.25 -1.48 -16.78
N GLN A 78 -23.33 -2.38 -16.46
CA GLN A 78 -22.97 -3.48 -17.35
C GLN A 78 -24.15 -4.46 -17.52
N ASN A 79 -24.85 -4.81 -16.44
CA ASN A 79 -26.03 -5.67 -16.50
C ASN A 79 -27.14 -5.07 -17.37
N LEU A 80 -27.36 -3.74 -17.30
CA LEU A 80 -28.31 -3.05 -18.17
C LEU A 80 -27.89 -3.11 -19.64
N LYS A 81 -26.59 -2.94 -19.92
CA LYS A 81 -26.07 -3.07 -21.28
C LYS A 81 -26.27 -4.50 -21.81
N ASP A 82 -25.91 -5.51 -21.03
CA ASP A 82 -26.08 -6.92 -21.38
C ASP A 82 -27.57 -7.27 -21.57
N TYR A 83 -28.45 -6.66 -20.77
CA TYR A 83 -29.91 -6.77 -20.93
C TYR A 83 -30.37 -6.20 -22.29
N CYS A 84 -29.88 -5.03 -22.70
CA CYS A 84 -30.21 -4.45 -24.01
C CYS A 84 -29.73 -5.30 -25.18
N ASP A 85 -28.59 -5.98 -25.04
CA ASP A 85 -28.04 -6.86 -26.07
C ASP A 85 -28.79 -8.20 -26.17
N SER A 86 -29.28 -8.72 -25.03
CA SER A 86 -29.86 -10.07 -24.94
C SER A 86 -31.39 -10.13 -25.01
N ASN A 87 -32.09 -9.17 -24.39
CA ASN A 87 -33.54 -9.19 -24.15
C ASN A 87 -34.21 -7.88 -24.55
N ARG A 88 -34.08 -7.49 -25.83
CA ARG A 88 -34.71 -6.28 -26.34
C ARG A 88 -36.19 -6.50 -26.65
N GLU A 89 -37.04 -6.29 -25.66
CA GLU A 89 -38.48 -6.17 -25.91
C GLU A 89 -38.85 -4.70 -26.17
N PRO A 90 -39.60 -4.39 -27.25
CA PRO A 90 -40.01 -3.02 -27.52
C PRO A 90 -41.02 -2.54 -26.46
N THR A 91 -40.74 -1.42 -25.82
CA THR A 91 -41.66 -0.73 -24.92
C THR A 91 -42.80 -0.08 -25.70
N LYS A 92 -43.99 -0.69 -25.63
CA LYS A 92 -45.19 -0.09 -26.18
C LYS A 92 -45.99 0.55 -25.07
N TYR A 93 -46.25 1.85 -25.16
CA TYR A 93 -47.20 2.54 -24.30
C TYR A 93 -48.57 2.63 -24.98
N PRO A 94 -49.68 2.68 -24.21
CA PRO A 94 -51.02 2.82 -24.78
C PRO A 94 -51.15 4.06 -25.68
N ILE A 95 -50.50 5.16 -25.29
CA ILE A 95 -50.51 6.44 -25.98
C ILE A 95 -49.08 6.98 -26.02
N ALA A 96 -48.67 7.63 -27.12
CA ALA A 96 -47.34 8.24 -27.26
C ALA A 96 -47.03 9.23 -26.12
N TRP A 97 -48.06 9.94 -25.63
CA TRP A 97 -47.96 10.84 -24.50
C TRP A 97 -47.49 10.16 -23.21
N ASP A 98 -47.93 8.94 -22.94
CA ASP A 98 -47.53 8.20 -21.74
C ASP A 98 -46.04 7.83 -21.79
N ARG A 99 -45.55 7.48 -22.99
CA ARG A 99 -44.11 7.26 -23.24
C ARG A 99 -43.31 8.55 -22.99
N ASP A 100 -43.79 9.68 -23.49
CA ASP A 100 -43.16 10.98 -23.26
C ASP A 100 -43.18 11.37 -21.78
N GLN A 101 -44.26 11.08 -21.05
CA GLN A 101 -44.33 11.33 -19.62
C GLN A 101 -43.37 10.43 -18.82
N ALA A 102 -43.20 9.16 -19.19
CA ALA A 102 -42.23 8.26 -18.58
C ALA A 102 -40.79 8.78 -18.81
N LYS A 103 -40.47 9.15 -20.06
CA LYS A 103 -39.19 9.80 -20.42
C LYS A 103 -38.95 11.08 -19.61
N ARG A 104 -39.95 11.96 -19.51
CA ARG A 104 -39.85 13.22 -18.74
C ARG A 104 -39.64 12.96 -17.26
N ALA A 105 -40.35 12.00 -16.66
CA ALA A 105 -40.19 11.66 -15.25
C ALA A 105 -38.76 11.21 -14.94
N TYR A 106 -38.19 10.37 -15.81
CA TYR A 106 -36.79 9.96 -15.71
C TYR A 106 -35.83 11.15 -15.86
N MET A 107 -35.92 11.90 -16.96
CA MET A 107 -35.05 13.06 -17.23
C MET A 107 -35.17 14.15 -16.15
N ALA A 108 -36.36 14.37 -15.62
CA ALA A 108 -36.59 15.32 -14.54
C ALA A 108 -35.98 14.83 -13.22
N THR A 109 -36.01 13.54 -12.95
CA THR A 109 -35.34 12.99 -11.78
C THR A 109 -33.82 13.15 -11.91
N LEU A 110 -33.25 12.86 -13.09
CA LEU A 110 -31.84 13.11 -13.39
C LEU A 110 -31.48 14.59 -13.21
N GLN A 111 -32.27 15.51 -13.78
CA GLN A 111 -32.05 16.95 -13.64
C GLN A 111 -32.11 17.40 -12.18
N TYR A 112 -33.11 16.95 -11.39
CA TYR A 112 -33.22 17.32 -9.98
C TYR A 112 -32.01 16.85 -9.18
N VAL A 113 -31.63 15.57 -9.30
CA VAL A 113 -30.52 14.98 -8.57
C VAL A 113 -29.20 15.64 -9.00
N GLY A 114 -29.01 15.82 -10.30
CA GLY A 114 -27.87 16.48 -10.90
C GLY A 114 -27.68 17.93 -10.46
N LEU A 115 -28.75 18.73 -10.47
CA LEU A 115 -28.70 20.11 -9.97
C LEU A 115 -28.41 20.14 -8.47
N ASP A 116 -29.08 19.33 -7.66
CA ASP A 116 -28.89 19.36 -6.21
C ASP A 116 -27.48 18.91 -5.79
N ILE A 117 -26.88 17.94 -6.49
CA ILE A 117 -25.50 17.50 -6.20
C ILE A 117 -24.46 18.50 -6.70
N THR A 118 -24.61 19.04 -7.92
CA THR A 118 -23.66 20.01 -8.49
C THR A 118 -23.68 21.33 -7.72
N ILE A 119 -24.85 21.83 -7.29
CA ILE A 119 -24.92 23.03 -6.45
C ILE A 119 -24.15 22.84 -5.14
N ARG A 120 -24.34 21.69 -4.49
CA ARG A 120 -23.65 21.36 -3.23
C ARG A 120 -22.15 21.22 -3.44
N ALA A 121 -21.73 20.57 -4.51
CA ALA A 121 -20.33 20.39 -4.86
C ALA A 121 -19.66 21.71 -5.23
N MET A 122 -20.29 22.55 -6.06
CA MET A 122 -19.78 23.86 -6.47
C MET A 122 -19.51 24.77 -5.27
N VAL A 123 -20.39 24.78 -4.26
CA VAL A 123 -20.14 25.53 -3.02
C VAL A 123 -18.89 25.01 -2.31
N SER A 124 -18.73 23.69 -2.19
CA SER A 124 -17.55 23.10 -1.54
C SER A 124 -16.26 23.40 -2.30
N TYR A 125 -16.29 23.37 -3.63
CA TYR A 125 -15.13 23.79 -4.45
C TYR A 125 -14.86 25.29 -4.35
N ALA A 126 -15.88 26.14 -4.37
CA ALA A 126 -15.71 27.58 -4.20
C ALA A 126 -15.08 27.92 -2.85
N LYS A 127 -15.49 27.24 -1.77
CA LYS A 127 -14.86 27.37 -0.45
C LYS A 127 -13.43 26.85 -0.42
N PHE A 128 -13.12 25.78 -1.15
CA PHE A 128 -11.75 25.28 -1.28
C PHE A 128 -10.82 26.31 -1.94
N PHE A 129 -11.32 27.06 -2.92
CA PHE A 129 -10.59 28.14 -3.59
C PHE A 129 -10.72 29.51 -2.89
N GLU A 130 -11.25 29.53 -1.66
CA GLU A 130 -11.41 30.76 -0.86
C GLU A 130 -12.18 31.88 -1.57
N MET A 131 -13.11 31.51 -2.48
CA MET A 131 -13.95 32.49 -3.17
C MET A 131 -14.82 33.26 -2.18
N THR A 132 -14.92 34.56 -2.36
CA THR A 132 -15.84 35.41 -1.59
C THR A 132 -17.29 35.16 -1.98
N GLU A 133 -18.23 35.52 -1.10
CA GLU A 133 -19.68 35.39 -1.38
C GLU A 133 -20.09 36.21 -2.62
N GLU A 134 -19.47 37.37 -2.83
CA GLU A 134 -19.72 38.24 -3.98
C GLU A 134 -19.24 37.60 -5.29
N GLU A 135 -18.02 37.07 -5.31
CA GLU A 135 -17.48 36.34 -6.47
C GLU A 135 -18.33 35.12 -6.82
N TYR A 136 -18.72 34.36 -5.79
CA TYR A 136 -19.58 33.19 -5.97
C TYR A 136 -20.96 33.59 -6.51
N THR A 137 -21.57 34.66 -5.99
CA THR A 137 -22.88 35.16 -6.45
C THR A 137 -22.80 35.65 -7.89
N SER A 138 -21.71 36.33 -8.27
CA SER A 138 -21.44 36.75 -9.64
C SER A 138 -21.34 35.54 -10.58
N MET A 139 -20.55 34.53 -10.21
CA MET A 139 -20.44 33.27 -10.95
C MET A 139 -21.81 32.59 -11.12
N VAL A 140 -22.59 32.46 -10.05
CA VAL A 140 -23.94 31.88 -10.08
C VAL A 140 -24.86 32.65 -11.03
N SER A 141 -24.83 33.98 -10.97
CA SER A 141 -25.66 34.83 -11.84
C SER A 141 -25.31 34.61 -13.32
N GLY A 142 -24.02 34.52 -13.64
CA GLY A 142 -23.53 34.25 -14.99
C GLY A 142 -23.87 32.84 -15.48
N LEU A 143 -23.75 31.82 -14.62
CA LEU A 143 -24.10 30.45 -14.98
C LEU A 143 -25.60 30.29 -15.21
N VAL A 144 -26.41 30.80 -14.28
CA VAL A 144 -27.86 30.66 -14.36
C VAL A 144 -28.44 31.50 -15.48
N GLY A 145 -27.95 32.72 -15.70
CA GLY A 145 -28.46 33.60 -16.74
C GLY A 145 -28.14 33.13 -18.16
N ASN A 146 -26.98 32.47 -18.37
CA ASN A 146 -26.52 32.11 -19.71
C ASN A 146 -26.83 30.68 -20.14
N TYR A 147 -26.91 29.73 -19.20
CA TYR A 147 -26.98 28.29 -19.54
C TYR A 147 -28.27 27.60 -19.10
N CYS A 148 -29.01 28.17 -18.16
CA CYS A 148 -30.26 27.58 -17.71
C CYS A 148 -31.39 27.89 -18.69
N SER A 149 -32.21 26.89 -18.98
CA SER A 149 -33.44 27.12 -19.74
C SER A 149 -34.40 28.03 -18.97
N ALA A 150 -35.07 28.95 -19.68
CA ALA A 150 -36.15 29.75 -19.11
C ALA A 150 -37.34 28.88 -18.64
N ASN A 151 -37.51 27.69 -19.22
CA ASN A 151 -38.64 26.78 -18.98
C ASN A 151 -38.27 25.59 -18.06
N LEU A 152 -37.39 25.79 -17.08
CA LEU A 152 -37.08 24.76 -16.08
C LEU A 152 -38.34 24.35 -15.31
N SER A 153 -38.74 23.08 -15.44
CA SER A 153 -40.02 22.58 -14.94
C SER A 153 -40.00 22.24 -13.44
N ILE A 154 -38.82 21.97 -12.89
CA ILE A 154 -38.62 21.44 -11.53
C ILE A 154 -38.46 22.56 -10.50
N ILE A 155 -37.66 23.57 -10.86
CA ILE A 155 -37.32 24.72 -10.02
C ILE A 155 -37.22 25.95 -10.91
N SER A 156 -37.82 27.05 -10.47
CA SER A 156 -37.68 28.31 -11.21
C SER A 156 -36.25 28.84 -11.13
N VAL A 157 -35.80 29.49 -12.21
CA VAL A 157 -34.47 30.15 -12.31
C VAL A 157 -34.17 31.04 -11.10
N LYS A 158 -35.16 31.81 -10.65
CA LYS A 158 -35.06 32.69 -9.46
C LYS A 158 -34.86 31.90 -8.16
N GLN A 159 -35.60 30.79 -7.98
CA GLN A 159 -35.44 29.93 -6.81
C GLN A 159 -34.10 29.19 -6.83
N LEU A 160 -33.62 28.80 -8.01
CA LEU A 160 -32.33 28.16 -8.19
C LEU A 160 -31.19 29.08 -7.73
N GLN A 161 -31.17 30.34 -8.20
CA GLN A 161 -30.18 31.33 -7.74
C GLN A 161 -30.22 31.52 -6.22
N LYS A 162 -31.41 31.69 -5.65
CA LYS A 162 -31.60 31.84 -4.20
C LYS A 162 -31.12 30.62 -3.42
N LEU A 163 -31.32 29.41 -3.96
CA LEU A 163 -30.86 28.17 -3.33
C LEU A 163 -29.33 28.09 -3.34
N MET A 164 -28.69 28.44 -4.46
CA MET A 164 -27.24 28.42 -4.59
C MET A 164 -26.56 29.40 -3.64
N THR A 165 -27.04 30.65 -3.56
CA THR A 165 -26.51 31.65 -2.62
C THR A 165 -26.76 31.25 -1.17
N LYS A 166 -27.98 30.78 -0.84
CA LYS A 166 -28.27 30.28 0.52
C LYS A 166 -27.38 29.10 0.93
N ARG A 167 -27.06 28.20 0.01
CA ARG A 167 -26.18 27.06 0.31
C ARG A 167 -24.73 27.47 0.50
N PHE A 168 -24.29 28.61 -0.01
CA PHE A 168 -22.92 29.09 0.21
C PHE A 168 -22.59 29.21 1.72
N THR A 169 -23.54 29.71 2.52
CA THR A 169 -23.37 29.77 3.98
C THR A 169 -23.49 28.39 4.63
N ASN A 170 -24.55 27.65 4.33
CA ASN A 170 -24.89 26.38 4.98
C ASN A 170 -24.69 25.16 4.06
N ASN A 171 -23.44 24.71 3.92
CA ASN A 171 -23.09 23.51 3.15
C ASN A 171 -22.18 22.57 3.93
N SER A 172 -22.54 21.29 3.96
CA SER A 172 -21.79 20.20 4.60
C SER A 172 -21.41 19.10 3.60
N PHE A 173 -21.38 19.42 2.30
CA PHE A 173 -21.08 18.44 1.25
C PHE A 173 -19.58 18.12 1.23
N ALA A 174 -19.24 16.83 1.39
CA ALA A 174 -17.89 16.33 1.26
C ALA A 174 -17.53 16.14 -0.21
N LEU A 175 -16.41 16.72 -0.64
CA LEU A 175 -15.87 16.49 -1.98
C LEU A 175 -15.34 15.04 -2.09
N PRO A 176 -15.37 14.43 -3.29
CA PRO A 176 -14.75 13.13 -3.51
C PRO A 176 -13.28 13.16 -3.10
N ASP A 177 -12.88 12.21 -2.26
CA ASP A 177 -11.51 12.08 -1.79
C ASP A 177 -11.27 10.64 -1.29
N VAL A 178 -10.06 10.13 -1.52
CA VAL A 178 -9.59 8.83 -1.02
C VAL A 178 -8.49 8.97 0.01
N LYS A 179 -8.16 10.20 0.42
CA LYS A 179 -7.15 10.44 1.44
C LYS A 179 -7.50 9.72 2.74
N GLY A 180 -6.59 8.86 3.19
CA GLY A 180 -6.75 8.06 4.41
C GLY A 180 -7.43 6.70 4.21
N ASN A 181 -7.93 6.40 3.00
CA ASN A 181 -8.44 5.08 2.68
C ASN A 181 -7.27 4.09 2.44
N PRO A 182 -7.17 2.99 3.19
CA PRO A 182 -6.04 2.06 3.11
C PRO A 182 -6.05 1.21 1.82
N LEU A 183 -7.17 1.19 1.08
CA LEU A 183 -7.35 0.46 -0.18
C LEU A 183 -6.73 1.19 -1.37
N PHE A 184 -6.45 2.48 -1.24
CA PHE A 184 -5.80 3.28 -2.27
C PHE A 184 -4.37 3.62 -1.88
N SER A 185 -3.49 3.76 -2.88
CA SER A 185 -2.12 4.19 -2.63
C SER A 185 -2.08 5.63 -2.15
N GLN A 186 -1.27 5.89 -1.11
CA GLN A 186 -1.02 7.25 -0.63
C GLN A 186 -0.30 8.09 -1.70
N ASP A 187 0.44 7.42 -2.58
CA ASP A 187 1.18 8.04 -3.67
C ASP A 187 0.27 8.55 -4.79
N VAL A 188 -1.03 8.22 -4.80
CA VAL A 188 -1.97 8.75 -5.80
C VAL A 188 -2.01 10.28 -5.77
N HIS A 189 -1.91 10.87 -4.57
CA HIS A 189 -1.87 12.34 -4.41
C HIS A 189 -0.51 12.95 -4.77
N SER A 190 0.53 12.14 -4.99
CA SER A 190 1.86 12.62 -5.38
C SER A 190 1.99 12.89 -6.89
N LEU A 191 1.10 12.31 -7.70
CA LEU A 191 1.15 12.41 -9.17
C LEU A 191 0.85 13.82 -9.67
N GLN A 192 -0.06 14.54 -9.00
CA GLN A 192 -0.50 15.87 -9.38
C GLN A 192 -0.77 16.71 -8.13
N SER A 193 -0.60 18.04 -8.24
CA SER A 193 -0.95 18.94 -7.16
C SER A 193 -2.46 18.92 -6.90
N MET A 194 -2.85 18.90 -5.62
CA MET A 194 -4.26 18.87 -5.23
C MET A 194 -5.03 20.07 -5.80
N GLU A 195 -4.39 21.24 -5.91
CA GLU A 195 -4.98 22.42 -6.54
C GLU A 195 -5.34 22.18 -8.01
N SER A 196 -4.44 21.58 -8.80
CA SER A 196 -4.69 21.27 -10.21
C SER A 196 -5.82 20.25 -10.37
N VAL A 197 -5.89 19.25 -9.49
CA VAL A 197 -6.95 18.24 -9.46
C VAL A 197 -8.30 18.91 -9.17
N ARG A 198 -8.38 19.67 -8.08
CA ARG A 198 -9.62 20.36 -7.66
C ARG A 198 -10.10 21.35 -8.71
N LYS A 199 -9.19 22.00 -9.45
CA LYS A 199 -9.55 22.92 -10.54
C LYS A 199 -10.27 22.20 -11.67
N ARG A 200 -9.84 20.99 -12.02
CA ARG A 200 -10.50 20.17 -13.05
C ARG A 200 -11.84 19.64 -12.57
N GLU A 201 -11.89 19.09 -11.37
CA GLU A 201 -13.14 18.60 -10.81
C GLU A 201 -14.16 19.75 -10.73
N PHE A 202 -13.73 20.94 -10.33
CA PHE A 202 -14.60 22.12 -10.31
C PHE A 202 -15.08 22.51 -11.70
N TYR A 203 -14.18 22.53 -12.70
CA TYR A 203 -14.55 22.78 -14.10
C TYR A 203 -15.63 21.80 -14.59
N TYR A 204 -15.43 20.49 -14.44
CA TYR A 204 -16.41 19.49 -14.87
C TYR A 204 -17.69 19.50 -14.01
N THR A 205 -17.61 19.92 -12.74
CA THR A 205 -18.81 20.16 -11.92
C THR A 205 -19.64 21.32 -12.48
N VAL A 206 -18.99 22.38 -12.97
CA VAL A 206 -19.65 23.49 -13.66
C VAL A 206 -20.25 23.04 -14.99
N GLU A 207 -19.55 22.23 -15.78
CA GLU A 207 -20.08 21.66 -17.03
C GLU A 207 -21.27 20.71 -16.79
N LEU A 208 -21.24 19.93 -15.71
CA LEU A 208 -22.38 19.14 -15.27
C LEU A 208 -23.58 20.03 -14.92
N PHE A 209 -23.35 21.11 -14.16
CA PHE A 209 -24.40 22.06 -13.83
C PHE A 209 -25.04 22.65 -15.10
N LYS A 210 -24.23 23.12 -16.05
CA LYS A 210 -24.71 23.60 -17.36
C LYS A 210 -25.51 22.53 -18.09
N SER A 211 -25.04 21.29 -18.04
CA SER A 211 -25.68 20.15 -18.69
C SER A 211 -27.10 19.95 -18.17
N PHE A 212 -27.25 19.83 -16.84
CA PHE A 212 -28.56 19.69 -16.21
C PHE A 212 -29.44 20.93 -16.40
N CYS A 213 -28.88 22.14 -16.32
CA CYS A 213 -29.66 23.36 -16.42
C CYS A 213 -30.17 23.67 -17.84
N SER A 214 -29.50 23.15 -18.87
CA SER A 214 -29.84 23.40 -20.27
C SER A 214 -31.18 22.78 -20.71
N TRP A 215 -31.63 21.72 -20.02
CA TRP A 215 -32.83 20.99 -20.42
C TRP A 215 -34.12 21.74 -20.05
N ASN A 216 -35.05 21.83 -21.01
CA ASN A 216 -36.26 22.64 -20.95
C ASN A 216 -37.56 21.84 -20.73
N GLY A 217 -37.46 20.53 -20.46
CA GLY A 217 -38.61 19.65 -20.29
C GLY A 217 -39.09 18.94 -21.57
N SER A 218 -38.47 19.19 -22.72
CA SER A 218 -38.77 18.49 -23.99
C SER A 218 -38.21 17.06 -24.00
N THR A 219 -38.94 16.12 -24.59
CA THR A 219 -38.47 14.74 -24.81
C THR A 219 -37.64 14.59 -26.07
N ASP A 220 -37.84 15.47 -27.05
CA ASP A 220 -37.14 15.45 -28.33
C ASP A 220 -35.84 16.25 -28.32
N ASP A 221 -35.71 17.20 -27.38
CA ASP A 221 -34.48 17.95 -27.15
C ASP A 221 -34.08 17.86 -25.67
N VAL A 222 -33.11 16.98 -25.43
CA VAL A 222 -32.56 16.71 -24.10
C VAL A 222 -31.43 17.69 -23.72
N GLY A 223 -31.20 18.73 -24.52
CA GLY A 223 -30.20 19.76 -24.27
C GLY A 223 -28.78 19.19 -24.33
N LEU A 224 -27.99 19.48 -23.28
CA LEU A 224 -26.63 18.98 -23.10
C LEU A 224 -26.56 17.66 -22.30
N MET A 225 -27.68 17.10 -21.86
CA MET A 225 -27.71 15.88 -21.03
C MET A 225 -27.44 14.57 -21.79
N VAL A 226 -27.24 14.61 -23.11
CA VAL A 226 -27.04 13.42 -23.96
C VAL A 226 -26.01 12.43 -23.38
N PRO A 227 -24.80 12.83 -22.94
CA PRO A 227 -23.81 11.88 -22.44
C PRO A 227 -24.28 11.13 -21.19
N LEU A 228 -24.98 11.84 -20.30
CA LEU A 228 -25.52 11.28 -19.05
C LEU A 228 -26.71 10.35 -19.31
N LEU A 229 -27.55 10.67 -20.30
CA LEU A 229 -28.69 9.85 -20.67
C LEU A 229 -28.30 8.56 -21.39
N ARG A 230 -27.27 8.62 -22.25
CA ARG A 230 -26.72 7.45 -22.95
C ARG A 230 -25.96 6.51 -22.04
N ASN A 231 -25.48 6.98 -20.89
CA ASN A 231 -24.61 6.21 -20.04
C ASN A 231 -25.41 5.24 -19.15
N PRO A 232 -25.16 3.92 -19.20
CA PRO A 232 -25.96 2.96 -18.46
C PRO A 232 -25.77 3.07 -16.94
N VAL A 233 -24.58 3.44 -16.46
CA VAL A 233 -24.31 3.61 -15.02
C VAL A 233 -25.11 4.78 -14.45
N THR A 234 -25.17 5.88 -15.19
CA THR A 234 -26.01 7.03 -14.83
C THR A 234 -27.49 6.64 -14.87
N TYR A 235 -27.89 5.83 -15.86
CA TYR A 235 -29.26 5.36 -15.99
C TYR A 235 -29.72 4.50 -14.83
N THR A 236 -28.99 3.44 -14.51
CA THR A 236 -29.31 2.54 -13.40
C THR A 236 -29.28 3.26 -12.05
N PHE A 237 -28.40 4.25 -11.87
CA PHE A 237 -28.42 5.09 -10.68
C PHE A 237 -29.75 5.83 -10.50
N ILE A 238 -30.25 6.48 -11.56
CA ILE A 238 -31.52 7.22 -11.51
C ILE A 238 -32.71 6.27 -11.43
N GLU A 239 -32.69 5.16 -12.17
CA GLU A 239 -33.66 4.07 -12.03
C GLU A 239 -33.79 3.65 -10.56
N ARG A 240 -32.67 3.43 -9.87
CA ARG A 240 -32.65 3.05 -8.46
C ARG A 240 -33.25 4.12 -7.55
N GLN A 241 -33.05 5.41 -7.86
CA GLN A 241 -33.76 6.50 -7.19
C GLN A 241 -35.27 6.40 -7.41
N LEU A 242 -35.72 6.19 -8.65
CA LEU A 242 -37.14 6.07 -8.98
C LEU A 242 -37.81 4.89 -8.26
N LEU A 243 -37.11 3.77 -8.14
CA LEU A 243 -37.61 2.55 -7.49
C LEU A 243 -37.57 2.58 -5.96
N GLY A 244 -36.97 3.62 -5.35
CA GLY A 244 -36.87 3.70 -3.89
C GLY A 244 -35.84 2.74 -3.29
N LYS A 245 -34.81 2.37 -4.05
CA LYS A 245 -33.81 1.36 -3.67
C LYS A 245 -32.43 1.99 -3.40
N ARG A 246 -31.56 1.24 -2.74
CA ARG A 246 -30.13 1.51 -2.61
C ARG A 246 -29.33 0.21 -2.67
N LEU A 247 -28.06 0.33 -3.02
CA LEU A 247 -27.12 -0.78 -2.94
C LEU A 247 -26.67 -0.99 -1.50
N VAL A 248 -26.63 -2.25 -1.07
CA VAL A 248 -26.09 -2.68 0.22
C VAL A 248 -25.16 -3.84 0.00
N TYR A 249 -23.96 -3.75 0.57
CA TYR A 249 -23.00 -4.85 0.58
C TYR A 249 -23.36 -5.83 1.69
N ASN A 250 -23.48 -7.12 1.35
CA ASN A 250 -23.71 -8.20 2.30
C ASN A 250 -22.41 -8.97 2.52
N GLU A 251 -21.81 -8.78 3.70
CA GLU A 251 -20.53 -9.38 4.12
C GLU A 251 -20.52 -10.90 4.00
N ASN A 252 -21.61 -11.58 4.37
CA ASN A 252 -21.68 -13.04 4.36
C ASN A 252 -21.62 -13.63 2.94
N SER A 253 -22.14 -12.89 1.96
CA SER A 253 -22.20 -13.35 0.57
C SER A 253 -21.11 -12.75 -0.31
N GLY A 254 -20.40 -11.72 0.16
CA GLY A 254 -19.48 -10.91 -0.64
C GLY A 254 -20.14 -10.22 -1.84
N ARG A 255 -21.48 -10.13 -1.86
CA ARG A 255 -22.28 -9.62 -2.98
C ARG A 255 -23.10 -8.41 -2.60
N ILE A 256 -23.46 -7.65 -3.61
CA ILE A 256 -24.26 -6.43 -3.50
C ILE A 256 -25.72 -6.80 -3.77
N HIS A 257 -26.62 -6.29 -2.93
CA HIS A 257 -28.06 -6.52 -3.05
C HIS A 257 -28.82 -5.20 -2.96
N TYR A 258 -30.04 -5.19 -3.47
CA TYR A 258 -30.96 -4.08 -3.31
C TYR A 258 -31.58 -4.07 -1.91
N ALA A 259 -31.56 -2.92 -1.26
CA ALA A 259 -32.36 -2.65 -0.07
C ALA A 259 -33.26 -1.44 -0.28
N ASP A 260 -34.35 -1.37 0.47
CA ASP A 260 -35.22 -0.19 0.47
C ASP A 260 -34.49 1.03 1.06
N ALA A 261 -34.80 2.20 0.49
CA ALA A 261 -34.21 3.47 0.89
C ALA A 261 -35.30 4.53 1.08
N ALA A 262 -35.36 5.11 2.28
CA ALA A 262 -36.35 6.14 2.60
C ALA A 262 -36.06 7.51 1.93
N ASN A 263 -34.79 7.78 1.60
CA ASN A 263 -34.32 9.10 1.15
C ASN A 263 -34.08 9.20 -0.36
N THR A 264 -34.80 8.43 -1.16
CA THR A 264 -34.72 8.51 -2.63
C THR A 264 -35.51 9.69 -3.20
N VAL A 265 -35.17 10.11 -4.41
CA VAL A 265 -35.87 11.18 -5.12
C VAL A 265 -36.71 10.59 -6.24
N GLN A 266 -38.02 10.86 -6.22
CA GLN A 266 -38.92 10.61 -7.33
C GLN A 266 -39.46 11.95 -7.84
N VAL A 267 -39.37 12.20 -9.14
CA VAL A 267 -39.99 13.36 -9.79
C VAL A 267 -41.07 12.88 -10.74
N GLN A 268 -42.32 13.26 -10.44
CA GLN A 268 -43.45 13.01 -11.32
C GLN A 268 -43.70 14.25 -12.18
N CYS A 269 -43.87 14.04 -13.48
CA CYS A 269 -44.30 15.08 -14.41
C CYS A 269 -45.80 14.95 -14.69
N GLN A 270 -46.46 16.11 -14.76
CA GLN A 270 -47.80 16.27 -15.29
C GLN A 270 -47.72 17.35 -16.36
N ASN A 271 -47.89 16.95 -17.62
CA ASN A 271 -47.63 17.80 -18.78
C ASN A 271 -46.16 18.24 -18.86
N LEU A 272 -45.90 19.54 -18.82
CA LEU A 272 -44.55 20.13 -18.83
C LEU A 272 -44.05 20.51 -17.43
N VAL A 273 -44.86 20.30 -16.39
CA VAL A 273 -44.53 20.66 -15.01
C VAL A 273 -44.13 19.41 -14.25
N CYS A 274 -42.95 19.43 -13.64
CA CYS A 274 -42.39 18.29 -12.92
C CYS A 274 -42.19 18.65 -11.45
N ARG A 275 -42.62 17.77 -10.53
CA ARG A 275 -42.52 18.01 -9.09
C ARG A 275 -42.03 16.76 -8.38
N LYS A 276 -41.24 16.97 -7.32
CA LYS A 276 -40.86 15.89 -6.41
C LYS A 276 -42.11 15.32 -5.74
N THR A 277 -42.23 13.99 -5.73
CA THR A 277 -43.33 13.25 -5.11
C THR A 277 -42.81 12.15 -4.21
N ASP A 278 -43.65 11.61 -3.34
CA ASP A 278 -43.34 10.42 -2.57
C ASP A 278 -43.44 9.15 -3.43
N LEU A 279 -42.74 8.08 -3.02
CA LEU A 279 -42.67 6.81 -3.74
C LEU A 279 -44.05 6.17 -3.98
N LYS A 280 -44.99 6.28 -3.03
CA LYS A 280 -46.34 5.70 -3.19
C LYS A 280 -47.10 6.43 -4.29
N THR A 281 -47.10 7.76 -4.26
CA THR A 281 -47.73 8.59 -5.30
C THR A 281 -47.06 8.37 -6.66
N PHE A 282 -45.74 8.25 -6.70
CA PHE A 282 -45.00 7.97 -7.93
C PHE A 282 -45.41 6.64 -8.55
N ASN A 283 -45.41 5.54 -7.78
CA ASN A 283 -45.77 4.21 -8.28
C ASN A 283 -47.20 4.12 -8.83
N VAL A 284 -48.11 4.95 -8.30
CA VAL A 284 -49.50 5.01 -8.78
C VAL A 284 -49.60 5.83 -10.08
N LYS A 285 -48.84 6.92 -10.20
CA LYS A 285 -48.95 7.90 -11.30
C LYS A 285 -47.97 7.67 -12.44
N PHE A 286 -46.95 6.84 -12.25
CA PHE A 286 -45.98 6.53 -13.28
C PHE A 286 -46.67 5.85 -14.47
N PRO A 287 -46.45 6.32 -15.71
CA PRO A 287 -47.05 5.70 -16.89
C PRO A 287 -46.56 4.26 -17.08
N LYS A 288 -47.48 3.34 -17.39
CA LYS A 288 -47.20 1.90 -17.50
C LYS A 288 -47.24 1.46 -18.96
N SER A 289 -46.29 0.62 -19.36
CA SER A 289 -46.28 0.01 -20.68
C SER A 289 -47.39 -1.04 -20.84
N ILE A 290 -47.69 -1.41 -22.08
CA ILE A 290 -48.56 -2.54 -22.42
C ILE A 290 -47.80 -3.82 -22.11
N GLY A 291 -48.35 -4.66 -21.23
CA GLY A 291 -47.65 -5.84 -20.71
C GLY A 291 -46.80 -5.56 -19.47
N PHE A 292 -47.01 -4.40 -18.82
CA PHE A 292 -46.36 -4.00 -17.58
C PHE A 292 -46.23 -5.15 -16.59
N SER A 293 -45.00 -5.52 -16.27
CA SER A 293 -44.66 -6.47 -15.20
C SER A 293 -44.29 -5.72 -13.93
N ASN A 294 -43.32 -4.81 -14.04
CA ASN A 294 -42.84 -3.95 -12.98
C ASN A 294 -42.15 -2.71 -13.57
N ILE A 295 -41.99 -1.66 -12.75
CA ILE A 295 -41.41 -0.37 -13.18
C ILE A 295 -39.96 -0.53 -13.66
N LYS A 296 -39.19 -1.44 -13.05
CA LYS A 296 -37.78 -1.68 -13.41
C LYS A 296 -37.68 -2.16 -14.86
N THR A 297 -38.39 -3.23 -15.22
CA THR A 297 -38.40 -3.78 -16.58
C THR A 297 -38.88 -2.76 -17.61
N ASP A 298 -39.89 -1.96 -17.26
CA ASP A 298 -40.33 -0.84 -18.12
C ASP A 298 -39.23 0.20 -18.35
N LEU A 299 -38.49 0.58 -17.30
CA LEU A 299 -37.38 1.53 -17.39
C LEU A 299 -36.18 0.94 -18.14
N ASP A 300 -35.83 -0.33 -17.92
CA ASP A 300 -34.76 -1.03 -18.65
C ASP A 300 -35.07 -1.04 -20.16
N ASN A 301 -36.28 -1.44 -20.53
CA ASN A 301 -36.72 -1.45 -21.94
C ASN A 301 -36.74 -0.04 -22.55
N LEU A 302 -37.21 0.96 -21.79
CA LEU A 302 -37.22 2.36 -22.21
C LEU A 302 -35.80 2.86 -22.48
N TYR A 303 -34.82 2.46 -21.67
CA TYR A 303 -33.41 2.77 -21.91
C TYR A 303 -32.91 2.18 -23.22
N CYS A 304 -33.09 0.86 -23.40
CA CYS A 304 -32.61 0.14 -24.57
C CYS A 304 -33.22 0.64 -25.89
N GLU A 305 -34.47 1.13 -25.83
CA GLU A 305 -35.15 1.65 -27.01
C GLU A 305 -34.82 3.11 -27.31
N ASP A 306 -34.89 3.99 -26.30
CA ASP A 306 -34.89 5.44 -26.49
C ASP A 306 -33.60 6.12 -26.05
N PHE A 307 -33.04 5.74 -24.90
CA PHE A 307 -31.92 6.48 -24.30
C PHE A 307 -30.54 6.01 -24.78
N VAL A 308 -30.37 4.73 -25.15
CA VAL A 308 -29.11 4.23 -25.73
C VAL A 308 -28.69 5.02 -26.97
N ASN A 309 -29.68 5.41 -27.79
CA ASN A 309 -29.44 6.08 -29.08
C ASN A 309 -29.84 7.57 -29.08
N VAL A 310 -30.15 8.16 -27.93
CA VAL A 310 -30.56 9.58 -27.84
C VAL A 310 -29.45 10.47 -28.39
N ASP A 311 -29.71 11.40 -29.31
CA ASP A 311 -28.67 12.25 -29.89
C ASP A 311 -29.01 13.74 -29.80
N TYR A 312 -28.02 14.59 -30.06
CA TYR A 312 -28.23 16.03 -30.09
C TYR A 312 -29.13 16.42 -31.26
N ASN A 313 -30.25 17.08 -30.95
CA ASN A 313 -31.11 17.66 -31.98
C ASN A 313 -30.56 19.00 -32.47
N PHE A 314 -29.90 19.04 -33.63
CA PHE A 314 -29.31 20.27 -34.18
C PHE A 314 -30.30 21.24 -34.85
N LYS A 315 -31.57 20.83 -35.06
CA LYS A 315 -32.51 21.59 -35.88
C LYS A 315 -33.16 22.79 -35.18
N GLN A 316 -33.17 22.81 -33.84
CA GLN A 316 -33.91 23.80 -33.04
C GLN A 316 -33.06 24.46 -31.93
N LYS A 317 -31.74 24.36 -31.99
CA LYS A 317 -30.85 24.82 -30.91
C LYS A 317 -30.39 26.26 -31.06
N ASP A 318 -30.27 26.93 -29.92
CA ASP A 318 -29.54 28.19 -29.78
C ASP A 318 -28.10 28.01 -30.31
N GLU A 319 -27.62 28.98 -31.07
CA GLU A 319 -26.28 28.98 -31.68
C GLU A 319 -25.17 28.76 -30.64
N LYS A 320 -25.39 29.21 -29.40
CA LYS A 320 -24.48 28.99 -28.26
C LYS A 320 -24.36 27.51 -27.90
N LEU A 321 -25.49 26.80 -27.76
CA LEU A 321 -25.50 25.38 -27.42
C LEU A 321 -24.89 24.54 -28.53
N LYS A 322 -25.11 24.93 -29.79
CA LYS A 322 -24.50 24.28 -30.95
C LYS A 322 -22.98 24.35 -30.90
N LYS A 323 -22.40 25.53 -30.62
CA LYS A 323 -20.94 25.70 -30.47
C LYS A 323 -20.36 24.80 -29.36
N ILE A 324 -21.07 24.69 -28.24
CA ILE A 324 -20.67 23.81 -27.13
C ILE A 324 -20.68 22.35 -27.58
N ILE A 325 -21.79 21.89 -28.18
CA ILE A 325 -21.94 20.51 -28.67
C ILE A 325 -20.84 20.17 -29.69
N ASP A 326 -20.56 21.07 -30.63
CA ASP A 326 -19.55 20.87 -31.66
C ASP A 326 -18.12 20.85 -31.07
N SER A 327 -17.90 21.49 -29.92
CA SER A 327 -16.59 21.49 -29.23
C SER A 327 -16.35 20.29 -28.32
N ILE A 328 -17.40 19.58 -27.91
CA ILE A 328 -17.29 18.48 -26.95
C ILE A 328 -16.70 17.23 -27.62
N SER A 329 -15.52 16.86 -27.18
CA SER A 329 -14.84 15.61 -27.54
C SER A 329 -15.43 14.39 -26.81
N PHE A 330 -15.10 13.19 -27.31
CA PHE A 330 -15.49 11.93 -26.66
C PHE A 330 -14.94 11.81 -25.23
N ASP A 331 -13.69 12.25 -25.01
CA ASP A 331 -13.07 12.20 -23.69
C ASP A 331 -13.77 13.14 -22.70
N GLU A 332 -14.15 14.34 -23.13
CA GLU A 332 -14.91 15.29 -22.31
C GLU A 332 -16.28 14.74 -21.90
N GLN A 333 -16.95 13.97 -22.76
CA GLN A 333 -18.19 13.28 -22.40
C GLN A 333 -17.96 12.25 -21.30
N ASN A 334 -16.87 11.47 -21.39
CA ASN A 334 -16.52 10.47 -20.38
C ASN A 334 -16.11 11.11 -19.05
N PHE A 335 -15.34 12.21 -19.08
CA PHE A 335 -14.98 12.96 -17.88
C PHE A 335 -16.19 13.60 -17.20
N LEU A 336 -17.18 14.05 -17.97
CA LEU A 336 -18.43 14.57 -17.43
C LEU A 336 -19.22 13.47 -16.70
N ILE A 337 -19.32 12.28 -17.31
CA ILE A 337 -19.94 11.10 -16.67
C ILE A 337 -19.15 10.69 -15.41
N GLY A 338 -17.83 10.59 -15.51
CA GLY A 338 -16.94 10.19 -14.43
C GLY A 338 -17.05 11.13 -13.23
N GLN A 339 -17.07 12.45 -13.47
CA GLN A 339 -17.30 13.44 -12.43
C GLN A 339 -18.69 13.29 -11.78
N PHE A 340 -19.74 13.00 -12.56
CA PHE A 340 -21.07 12.78 -11.98
C PHE A 340 -21.09 11.55 -11.05
N VAL A 341 -20.52 10.44 -11.50
CA VAL A 341 -20.39 9.21 -10.69
C VAL A 341 -19.53 9.47 -9.45
N ALA A 342 -18.45 10.24 -9.59
CA ALA A 342 -17.58 10.60 -8.46
C ALA A 342 -18.31 11.42 -7.40
N LEU A 343 -19.09 12.42 -7.80
CA LEU A 343 -19.91 13.22 -6.88
C LEU A 343 -20.97 12.38 -6.16
N VAL A 344 -21.57 11.40 -6.86
CA VAL A 344 -22.61 10.52 -6.30
C VAL A 344 -22.03 9.49 -5.33
N THR A 345 -20.88 8.90 -5.65
CA THR A 345 -20.29 7.80 -4.88
C THR A 345 -19.28 8.26 -3.83
N GLY A 346 -18.74 9.47 -3.97
CA GLY A 346 -17.67 10.00 -3.13
C GLY A 346 -16.27 9.48 -3.49
N ILE A 347 -16.16 8.58 -4.48
CA ILE A 347 -14.87 8.06 -4.98
C ILE A 347 -14.48 8.89 -6.22
N PRO A 348 -13.31 9.55 -6.23
CA PRO A 348 -12.87 10.36 -7.36
C PRO A 348 -12.73 9.56 -8.66
N ASP A 349 -12.94 10.24 -9.79
CA ASP A 349 -12.50 9.73 -11.08
C ASP A 349 -11.02 10.05 -11.27
N PHE A 350 -10.18 9.04 -11.10
CA PHE A 350 -8.74 9.22 -11.22
C PHE A 350 -8.28 9.48 -12.66
N PHE A 351 -9.07 9.15 -13.69
CA PHE A 351 -8.75 9.53 -15.07
C PHE A 351 -8.84 11.04 -15.22
N LEU A 352 -9.84 11.68 -14.58
CA LEU A 352 -9.99 13.13 -14.58
C LEU A 352 -8.80 13.84 -13.89
N TRP A 353 -8.17 13.19 -12.92
CA TRP A 353 -7.03 13.75 -12.19
C TRP A 353 -5.77 13.88 -13.07
N GLN A 354 -5.62 13.05 -14.11
CA GLN A 354 -4.37 12.95 -14.88
C GLN A 354 -4.34 13.85 -16.12
N LYS A 355 -3.18 14.46 -16.38
CA LYS A 355 -2.92 15.24 -17.60
C LYS A 355 -2.57 14.36 -18.78
N GLU A 356 -1.72 13.37 -18.52
CA GLU A 356 -1.11 12.55 -19.55
C GLU A 356 -1.52 11.09 -19.40
N PHE A 357 -1.58 10.38 -20.51
CA PHE A 357 -1.89 8.97 -20.53
C PHE A 357 -0.88 8.11 -19.76
N LYS A 358 0.39 8.54 -19.70
CA LYS A 358 1.45 7.87 -18.94
C LYS A 358 1.15 7.83 -17.44
N ASP A 359 0.56 8.89 -16.91
CA ASP A 359 0.23 8.98 -15.48
C ASP A 359 -0.93 8.04 -15.11
N ILE A 360 -1.83 7.77 -16.05
CA ILE A 360 -2.93 6.79 -15.88
C ILE A 360 -2.35 5.37 -15.75
N GLN A 361 -1.35 5.02 -16.56
CA GLN A 361 -0.67 3.73 -16.41
C GLN A 361 0.01 3.60 -15.05
N LEU A 362 0.71 4.66 -14.63
CA LEU A 362 1.36 4.69 -13.32
C LEU A 362 0.32 4.53 -12.19
N LEU A 363 -0.78 5.27 -12.25
CA LEU A 363 -1.89 5.16 -11.30
C LEU A 363 -2.41 3.73 -11.17
N SER A 364 -2.64 3.02 -12.28
CA SER A 364 -3.11 1.62 -12.25
C SER A 364 -2.12 0.68 -11.55
N ARG A 365 -0.84 1.01 -11.60
CA ARG A 365 0.25 0.26 -10.98
C ARG A 365 0.47 0.62 -9.50
N LEU A 366 0.17 1.86 -9.09
CA LEU A 366 0.45 2.34 -7.73
C LEU A 366 -0.17 1.46 -6.64
N SER A 367 -1.40 0.96 -6.85
CA SER A 367 -2.02 0.04 -5.89
C SER A 367 -1.21 -1.25 -5.78
N ILE A 368 -0.83 -1.85 -6.93
CA ILE A 368 0.00 -3.07 -7.00
C ILE A 368 1.35 -2.85 -6.33
N ASP A 369 2.06 -1.78 -6.66
CA ASP A 369 3.36 -1.45 -6.07
C ASP A 369 3.27 -1.24 -4.55
N GLN A 370 2.18 -0.63 -4.07
CA GLN A 370 1.94 -0.47 -2.64
C GLN A 370 1.73 -1.82 -1.94
N PHE A 371 0.95 -2.73 -2.52
CA PHE A 371 0.78 -4.10 -1.99
C PHE A 371 2.11 -4.82 -1.91
N TRP A 372 2.87 -4.84 -3.01
CA TRP A 372 4.17 -5.49 -3.06
C TRP A 372 5.15 -4.89 -2.05
N SER A 373 5.17 -3.56 -1.91
CA SER A 373 6.05 -2.89 -0.95
C SER A 373 5.67 -3.21 0.49
N ARG A 374 4.36 -3.22 0.82
CA ARG A 374 3.86 -3.58 2.15
C ARG A 374 4.15 -5.03 2.48
N TRP A 375 3.85 -5.95 1.56
CA TRP A 375 4.16 -7.37 1.71
C TRP A 375 5.66 -7.59 1.89
N ALA A 376 6.50 -7.02 1.04
CA ALA A 376 7.95 -7.17 1.12
C ALA A 376 8.50 -6.65 2.45
N LYS A 377 8.00 -5.50 2.93
CA LYS A 377 8.37 -4.95 4.23
C LYS A 377 8.01 -5.91 5.37
N LYS A 378 6.77 -6.39 5.41
CA LYS A 378 6.30 -7.33 6.44
C LYS A 378 7.02 -8.68 6.36
N TYR A 379 7.23 -9.21 5.16
CA TYR A 379 7.99 -10.44 4.94
C TYR A 379 9.44 -10.27 5.43
N THR A 380 10.08 -9.13 5.18
CA THR A 380 11.42 -8.82 5.71
C THR A 380 11.42 -8.71 7.24
N GLU A 381 10.41 -8.05 7.82
CA GLU A 381 10.24 -7.93 9.27
C GLU A 381 9.97 -9.27 9.96
N ASN A 382 9.22 -10.18 9.30
CA ASN A 382 8.91 -11.51 9.79
C ASN A 382 10.06 -12.51 9.57
N LEU A 383 10.76 -12.47 8.43
CA LEU A 383 12.00 -13.24 8.22
C LEU A 383 13.06 -12.89 9.26
N GLY A 384 13.13 -11.63 9.69
CA GLY A 384 13.98 -11.22 10.81
C GLY A 384 13.63 -11.88 12.14
N LYS A 385 12.41 -12.42 12.27
CA LYS A 385 11.93 -13.20 13.42
C LYS A 385 12.02 -14.71 13.15
N ASP A 386 11.81 -15.19 11.93
CA ASP A 386 11.80 -16.64 11.60
C ASP A 386 13.20 -17.24 11.34
N LEU A 387 14.27 -16.43 11.41
CA LEU A 387 15.67 -16.88 11.41
C LEU A 387 16.08 -17.67 12.68
N TYR A 388 15.14 -18.27 13.42
CA TYR A 388 15.43 -19.16 14.55
C TYR A 388 15.90 -20.56 14.14
N TYR A 389 15.91 -20.89 12.84
CA TYR A 389 16.42 -22.18 12.34
C TYR A 389 17.90 -22.16 11.93
N GLU A 390 18.63 -21.08 12.18
CA GLU A 390 20.09 -21.13 12.22
C GLU A 390 20.50 -21.20 13.68
N GLU A 391 21.06 -22.35 14.08
CA GLU A 391 21.69 -22.48 15.39
C GLU A 391 22.61 -21.29 15.67
N PRO A 392 22.69 -20.80 16.92
CA PRO A 392 23.54 -19.66 17.23
C PRO A 392 24.97 -19.96 16.81
N LEU A 393 25.69 -18.90 16.42
CA LEU A 393 27.12 -18.98 16.15
C LEU A 393 27.82 -19.57 17.40
N THR A 394 28.40 -20.78 17.27
CA THR A 394 29.12 -21.45 18.36
C THR A 394 30.62 -21.46 18.08
N MET A 395 31.40 -21.30 19.14
CA MET A 395 32.84 -21.52 19.14
C MET A 395 33.14 -22.78 19.95
N GLU A 396 33.71 -23.79 19.31
CA GLU A 396 33.95 -25.10 19.88
C GLU A 396 35.45 -25.43 19.83
N LEU A 397 35.96 -26.09 20.87
CA LEU A 397 37.34 -26.58 20.90
C LEU A 397 37.46 -27.82 20.01
N VAL A 398 38.43 -27.82 19.09
CA VAL A 398 38.68 -28.97 18.20
C VAL A 398 39.28 -30.12 19.02
N ASP A 399 38.89 -31.37 18.72
CA ASP A 399 39.46 -32.55 19.39
C ASP A 399 41.00 -32.55 19.28
N LYS A 400 41.67 -32.61 20.43
CA LYS A 400 43.12 -32.69 20.61
C LYS A 400 43.78 -33.73 19.71
N LYS A 401 43.13 -34.87 19.45
CA LYS A 401 43.66 -35.95 18.60
C LYS A 401 44.00 -35.47 17.19
N ASN A 402 43.35 -34.41 16.71
CA ASN A 402 43.54 -33.88 15.37
C ASN A 402 44.83 -33.04 15.24
N TYR A 403 45.47 -32.63 16.33
CA TYR A 403 46.56 -31.67 16.26
C TYR A 403 47.67 -31.75 17.31
N PHE A 404 47.44 -32.41 18.45
CA PHE A 404 48.42 -32.55 19.52
C PHE A 404 49.12 -33.91 19.46
N ASN A 405 50.44 -33.92 19.62
CA ASN A 405 51.25 -35.14 19.71
C ASN A 405 52.05 -35.13 21.02
N LYS A 406 51.82 -36.13 21.87
CA LYS A 406 52.43 -36.25 23.21
C LYS A 406 53.96 -36.30 23.20
N TYR A 407 54.58 -36.62 22.07
CA TYR A 407 56.04 -36.74 21.94
C TYR A 407 56.72 -35.52 21.32
N LEU A 408 55.96 -34.61 20.71
CA LEU A 408 56.50 -33.42 20.04
C LEU A 408 56.13 -32.16 20.81
N PRO A 409 57.06 -31.20 21.02
CA PRO A 409 56.78 -29.96 21.73
C PRO A 409 56.05 -28.94 20.83
N ASN A 410 54.91 -29.34 20.25
CA ASN A 410 54.06 -28.51 19.41
C ASN A 410 52.75 -28.21 20.15
N PHE A 411 52.83 -27.26 21.08
CA PHE A 411 51.69 -26.82 21.89
C PHE A 411 50.92 -25.76 21.13
N LYS A 412 49.62 -25.97 20.93
CA LYS A 412 48.75 -25.02 20.24
C LYS A 412 47.31 -25.26 20.66
N VAL A 413 46.46 -24.25 20.58
CA VAL A 413 45.02 -24.41 20.84
C VAL A 413 44.25 -24.15 19.55
N VAL A 414 43.29 -24.99 19.21
CA VAL A 414 42.54 -24.87 17.95
C VAL A 414 41.05 -24.80 18.23
N PHE A 415 40.41 -23.73 17.78
CA PHE A 415 38.97 -23.51 17.86
C PHE A 415 38.32 -23.53 16.48
N ASP A 416 37.08 -24.00 16.41
CA ASP A 416 36.21 -23.92 15.24
C ASP A 416 35.00 -23.02 15.56
N VAL A 417 34.76 -22.04 14.70
CA VAL A 417 33.59 -21.15 14.76
C VAL A 417 32.61 -21.61 13.69
N ASN A 418 31.44 -22.07 14.13
CA ASN A 418 30.46 -22.77 13.31
C ASN A 418 29.08 -22.10 13.41
N LEU A 419 28.31 -22.21 12.32
CA LEU A 419 26.88 -21.88 12.30
C LEU A 419 26.10 -23.10 11.79
N GLY A 420 25.53 -23.86 12.72
CA GLY A 420 24.78 -25.09 12.43
C GLY A 420 25.64 -26.31 12.06
N GLU A 421 24.95 -27.41 11.78
CA GLU A 421 25.54 -28.74 11.52
C GLU A 421 26.46 -28.79 10.29
N MET A 422 26.19 -27.99 9.24
CA MET A 422 26.99 -28.00 8.01
C MET A 422 28.42 -27.50 8.21
N ASP A 423 28.61 -26.49 9.07
CA ASP A 423 29.94 -26.01 9.46
C ASP A 423 30.65 -27.02 10.39
N ARG A 424 29.89 -27.78 11.21
CA ARG A 424 30.44 -28.81 12.11
C ARG A 424 30.97 -30.04 11.37
N ILE A 425 30.34 -30.45 10.26
CA ILE A 425 30.76 -31.62 9.47
C ILE A 425 32.18 -31.46 8.90
N ASN A 426 32.61 -30.23 8.61
CA ASN A 426 33.94 -29.95 8.02
C ASN A 426 34.96 -29.47 9.06
N GLN A 427 35.50 -30.36 9.91
CA GLN A 427 36.42 -30.00 11.01
C GLN A 427 37.82 -29.46 10.62
N ARG A 428 38.08 -29.07 9.36
CA ARG A 428 39.37 -28.44 8.95
C ARG A 428 39.45 -28.01 7.49
N VAL A 429 38.84 -28.78 6.59
CA VAL A 429 38.95 -28.56 5.14
C VAL A 429 37.92 -27.50 4.74
N GLY A 430 38.38 -26.40 4.15
CA GLY A 430 37.52 -25.31 3.67
C GLY A 430 37.20 -24.21 4.68
N LYS A 431 37.72 -24.28 5.92
CA LYS A 431 37.59 -23.21 6.92
C LYS A 431 38.70 -22.16 6.78
N MET A 432 38.36 -20.88 6.95
CA MET A 432 39.36 -19.80 6.94
C MET A 432 40.04 -19.68 8.30
N LYS A 433 41.36 -19.55 8.33
CA LYS A 433 42.14 -19.53 9.57
C LYS A 433 42.51 -18.11 9.98
N SER A 434 42.30 -17.80 11.25
CA SER A 434 42.95 -16.70 11.95
C SER A 434 43.78 -17.28 13.09
N TYR A 435 44.87 -16.63 13.49
CA TYR A 435 45.63 -17.07 14.65
C TYR A 435 46.20 -15.88 15.42
N PHE A 436 46.46 -16.11 16.69
CA PHE A 436 47.20 -15.20 17.55
C PHE A 436 48.18 -15.98 18.41
N GLU A 437 49.17 -15.29 18.96
CA GLU A 437 50.25 -15.91 19.71
C GLU A 437 50.16 -15.55 21.18
N ILE A 438 50.27 -16.57 22.04
CA ILE A 438 50.40 -16.41 23.48
C ILE A 438 51.87 -16.61 23.83
N HIS A 439 52.47 -15.63 24.52
CA HIS A 439 53.84 -15.69 24.98
C HIS A 439 53.90 -16.06 26.47
N LEU A 440 54.55 -17.18 26.80
CA LEU A 440 54.77 -17.64 28.18
C LEU A 440 56.27 -17.77 28.46
N SER A 441 56.73 -17.49 29.69
CA SER A 441 58.13 -17.79 30.01
C SER A 441 58.34 -19.30 30.17
N HIS A 442 59.43 -19.83 29.61
CA HIS A 442 59.73 -21.26 29.67
C HIS A 442 59.87 -21.76 31.12
N GLN A 443 60.40 -20.91 32.01
CA GLN A 443 60.51 -21.21 33.44
C GLN A 443 59.14 -21.34 34.11
N PHE A 444 58.19 -20.49 33.77
CA PHE A 444 56.82 -20.56 34.30
C PHE A 444 56.07 -21.78 33.76
N ALA A 445 56.19 -22.06 32.46
CA ALA A 445 55.56 -23.22 31.85
C ALA A 445 56.11 -24.55 32.44
N ALA A 446 57.41 -24.61 32.76
CA ALA A 446 58.01 -25.74 33.44
C ALA A 446 57.57 -25.86 34.92
N TRP A 447 57.44 -24.73 35.62
CA TRP A 447 56.93 -24.69 37.00
C TRP A 447 55.47 -25.15 37.07
N ILE A 448 54.58 -24.55 36.28
CA ILE A 448 53.15 -24.85 36.33
C ILE A 448 52.86 -26.30 35.97
N ARG A 449 53.60 -26.87 35.01
CA ARG A 449 53.52 -28.30 34.69
C ARG A 449 53.89 -29.17 35.88
N ARG A 450 54.98 -28.85 36.59
CA ARG A 450 55.46 -29.64 37.74
C ARG A 450 54.43 -29.62 38.87
N GLU A 451 53.93 -28.44 39.21
CA GLU A 451 52.90 -28.30 40.24
C GLU A 451 51.61 -29.02 39.82
N TRP A 452 51.21 -28.90 38.55
CA TRP A 452 50.04 -29.60 38.01
C TRP A 452 50.19 -31.12 37.95
N GLN A 453 51.40 -31.66 37.79
CA GLN A 453 51.62 -33.12 37.83
C GLN A 453 51.69 -33.69 39.26
N ASN A 454 52.08 -32.85 40.23
CA ASN A 454 52.35 -33.28 41.60
C ASN A 454 51.19 -33.01 42.58
N HIS A 455 50.18 -32.21 42.20
CA HIS A 455 49.03 -31.93 43.06
C HIS A 455 48.14 -33.17 43.26
N ASP A 456 47.51 -33.28 44.43
CA ASP A 456 46.48 -34.31 44.68
C ASP A 456 45.17 -33.87 44.00
N PRO A 457 44.58 -34.70 43.11
CA PRO A 457 43.30 -34.41 42.45
C PRO A 457 42.11 -34.16 43.41
N ARG A 458 42.26 -34.47 44.70
CA ARG A 458 41.24 -34.22 45.74
C ARG A 458 41.27 -32.78 46.26
N GLU A 459 42.36 -32.05 46.07
CA GLU A 459 42.56 -30.69 46.56
C GLU A 459 42.13 -29.64 45.52
N LYS A 460 40.81 -29.46 45.37
CA LYS A 460 40.22 -28.51 44.39
C LYS A 460 40.67 -27.05 44.56
N GLU A 461 41.12 -26.67 45.75
CA GLU A 461 41.58 -25.31 46.04
C GLU A 461 42.94 -25.02 45.38
N VAL A 462 43.85 -25.99 45.38
CA VAL A 462 45.17 -25.90 44.72
C VAL A 462 45.00 -25.89 43.20
N GLU A 463 44.08 -26.71 42.68
CA GLU A 463 43.71 -26.72 41.26
C GLU A 463 43.22 -25.32 40.81
N GLY A 464 42.35 -24.69 41.60
CA GLY A 464 41.86 -23.34 41.35
C GLY A 464 42.95 -22.27 41.39
N GLN A 465 43.94 -22.39 42.29
CA GLN A 465 45.08 -21.47 42.36
C GLN A 465 45.99 -21.57 41.14
N LEU A 466 46.27 -22.79 40.66
CA LEU A 466 47.09 -23.01 39.46
C LEU A 466 46.39 -22.52 38.19
N GLN A 467 45.08 -22.76 38.06
CA GLN A 467 44.27 -22.22 36.97
C GLN A 467 44.26 -20.68 36.98
N THR A 468 44.13 -20.07 38.16
CA THR A 468 44.15 -18.61 38.31
C THR A 468 45.52 -18.03 37.95
N ALA A 469 46.61 -18.65 38.40
CA ALA A 469 47.97 -18.21 38.08
C ALA A 469 48.28 -18.23 36.57
N LEU A 470 47.75 -19.20 35.82
CA LEU A 470 47.84 -19.21 34.36
C LEU A 470 46.92 -18.16 33.74
N ARG A 471 45.68 -18.06 34.22
CA ARG A 471 44.67 -17.11 33.74
C ARG A 471 45.16 -15.67 33.80
N ASP A 472 45.76 -15.26 34.91
CA ASP A 472 46.26 -13.89 35.09
C ASP A 472 47.30 -13.52 34.02
N ARG A 473 48.14 -14.48 33.62
CA ARG A 473 49.14 -14.26 32.57
C ARG A 473 48.58 -14.30 31.16
N LEU A 474 47.43 -14.92 30.95
CA LEU A 474 46.73 -14.96 29.67
C LEU A 474 45.76 -13.80 29.48
N THR A 475 45.37 -13.13 30.57
CA THR A 475 44.28 -12.13 30.57
C THR A 475 44.56 -10.97 29.62
N ASP A 476 45.79 -10.44 29.59
CA ASP A 476 46.13 -9.30 28.74
C ASP A 476 46.10 -9.68 27.25
N ALA A 477 46.64 -10.85 26.89
CA ALA A 477 46.60 -11.36 25.53
C ALA A 477 45.14 -11.60 25.07
N VAL A 478 44.32 -12.21 25.92
CA VAL A 478 42.91 -12.49 25.61
C VAL A 478 42.10 -11.19 25.47
N LYS A 479 42.31 -10.19 26.33
CA LYS A 479 41.62 -8.89 26.25
C LYS A 479 41.97 -8.11 24.97
N GLU A 480 43.25 -8.10 24.58
CA GLU A 480 43.68 -7.43 23.36
C GLU A 480 42.97 -8.00 22.12
N ILE A 481 42.79 -9.32 22.11
CA ILE A 481 42.14 -10.01 21.00
C ILE A 481 40.64 -9.78 21.04
N GLN A 482 40.02 -9.82 22.21
CA GLN A 482 38.59 -9.54 22.37
C GLN A 482 38.21 -8.18 21.78
N GLN A 483 39.07 -7.17 21.91
CA GLN A 483 38.87 -5.84 21.33
C GLN A 483 38.94 -5.80 19.79
N LYS A 484 39.65 -6.74 19.15
CA LYS A 484 39.81 -6.79 17.68
C LYS A 484 38.59 -7.41 16.97
N PHE A 485 37.71 -8.11 17.69
CA PHE A 485 36.53 -8.74 17.10
C PHE A 485 35.29 -7.85 17.23
N VAL A 486 34.75 -7.41 16.07
CA VAL A 486 33.49 -6.65 16.00
C VAL A 486 32.30 -7.46 16.49
N PHE A 487 32.34 -8.78 16.27
CA PHE A 487 31.38 -9.76 16.77
C PHE A 487 32.18 -10.90 17.43
N PRO A 488 32.27 -10.94 18.77
CA PRO A 488 32.97 -12.03 19.46
C PRO A 488 32.18 -13.35 19.28
N PRO A 489 32.80 -14.40 18.71
CA PRO A 489 32.15 -15.70 18.52
C PRO A 489 32.07 -16.55 19.81
N TRP A 490 32.66 -16.10 20.92
CA TRP A 490 32.70 -16.82 22.19
C TRP A 490 31.67 -16.28 23.18
N THR A 491 31.09 -17.18 23.98
CA THR A 491 30.44 -16.82 25.25
C THR A 491 31.51 -16.59 26.33
N GLU A 492 31.17 -15.93 27.44
CA GLU A 492 32.10 -15.69 28.55
C GLU A 492 32.90 -16.94 28.94
N GLY A 493 34.21 -16.81 29.21
CA GLY A 493 35.05 -17.92 29.65
C GLY A 493 36.07 -18.49 28.64
N LEU A 494 36.40 -17.78 27.55
CA LEU A 494 37.46 -18.17 26.60
C LEU A 494 38.81 -18.43 27.30
N ASP A 495 39.12 -17.59 28.28
CA ASP A 495 40.29 -17.71 29.15
C ASP A 495 40.32 -19.04 29.92
N ARG A 496 39.18 -19.49 30.47
CA ARG A 496 39.06 -20.77 31.16
C ARG A 496 39.32 -21.95 30.22
N ILE A 497 38.77 -21.91 29.01
CA ILE A 497 38.95 -22.99 28.02
C ILE A 497 40.42 -23.07 27.58
N LEU A 498 41.05 -21.91 27.33
CA LEU A 498 42.48 -21.83 27.01
C LEU A 498 43.36 -22.38 28.12
N VAL A 499 43.11 -21.99 29.37
CA VAL A 499 43.88 -22.46 30.55
C VAL A 499 43.82 -23.97 30.68
N ASN A 500 42.61 -24.54 30.61
CA ASN A 500 42.41 -25.98 30.76
C ASN A 500 43.12 -26.76 29.64
N GLU A 501 42.97 -26.34 28.39
CA GLU A 501 43.58 -27.01 27.25
C GLU A 501 45.12 -26.95 27.29
N ILE A 502 45.70 -25.80 27.66
CA ILE A 502 47.16 -25.64 27.80
C ILE A 502 47.70 -26.52 28.93
N LEU A 503 47.03 -26.55 30.10
CA LEU A 503 47.44 -27.37 31.24
C LEU A 503 47.35 -28.86 30.91
N GLU A 504 46.29 -29.29 30.24
CA GLU A 504 46.13 -30.67 29.77
C GLU A 504 47.26 -31.06 28.82
N GLN A 505 47.56 -30.24 27.80
CA GLN A 505 48.68 -30.51 26.89
C GLN A 505 50.04 -30.56 27.61
N PHE A 506 50.28 -29.68 28.58
CA PHE A 506 51.51 -29.70 29.38
C PHE A 506 51.63 -30.97 30.23
N SER A 507 50.52 -31.44 30.80
CA SER A 507 50.47 -32.64 31.62
C SER A 507 50.70 -33.92 30.81
N GLU A 508 50.12 -33.99 29.60
CA GLU A 508 50.14 -35.17 28.72
C GLU A 508 51.45 -35.31 27.93
N TYR A 509 52.24 -34.24 27.80
CA TYR A 509 53.48 -34.24 27.03
C TYR A 509 54.59 -35.08 27.70
N GLN A 510 55.17 -36.05 26.98
CA GLN A 510 56.15 -37.00 27.51
C GLN A 510 57.60 -36.72 27.09
N GLY A 511 57.86 -35.67 26.30
CA GLY A 511 59.21 -35.36 25.82
C GLY A 511 60.08 -34.53 26.78
N SER A 512 61.36 -34.35 26.43
CA SER A 512 62.36 -33.68 27.27
C SER A 512 62.35 -32.14 27.20
N TYR A 513 61.31 -31.53 26.62
CA TYR A 513 61.27 -30.08 26.36
C TYR A 513 61.35 -29.25 27.66
N PHE A 514 60.61 -29.67 28.70
CA PHE A 514 60.59 -29.02 30.01
C PHE A 514 61.70 -29.50 30.97
N ALA A 515 62.46 -30.53 30.60
CA ALA A 515 63.53 -31.07 31.46
C ALA A 515 64.80 -30.20 31.46
N ARG A 516 64.96 -29.33 30.45
CA ARG A 516 66.07 -28.39 30.36
C ARG A 516 65.61 -27.04 30.92
N ASN A 517 66.36 -26.48 31.87
CA ASN A 517 66.18 -25.11 32.36
C ASN A 517 66.56 -24.10 31.26
N LYS A 518 65.74 -24.01 30.22
CA LYS A 518 65.92 -23.02 29.16
C LYS A 518 65.42 -21.67 29.65
N THR A 519 66.24 -20.64 29.46
CA THR A 519 65.83 -19.24 29.58
C THR A 519 65.24 -18.80 28.24
N GLY A 520 64.08 -18.13 28.26
CA GLY A 520 63.41 -17.65 27.05
C GLY A 520 61.89 -17.68 27.12
N THR A 521 61.25 -17.16 26.08
CA THR A 521 59.80 -17.18 25.87
C THR A 521 59.40 -18.36 24.99
N MET A 522 58.33 -19.03 25.38
CA MET A 522 57.62 -20.06 24.65
C MET A 522 56.41 -19.41 23.98
N VAL A 523 56.19 -19.73 22.71
CA VAL A 523 55.05 -19.24 21.94
C VAL A 523 54.04 -20.36 21.77
N ILE A 524 52.78 -20.11 22.13
CA ILE A 524 51.67 -21.03 21.92
C ILE A 524 50.70 -20.36 20.95
N PRO A 525 50.61 -20.81 19.69
CA PRO A 525 49.63 -20.29 18.75
C PRO A 525 48.22 -20.77 19.12
N VAL A 526 47.26 -19.87 19.05
CA VAL A 526 45.83 -20.16 19.12
C VAL A 526 45.24 -19.96 17.73
N GLU A 527 44.83 -21.04 17.08
CA GLU A 527 44.17 -21.05 15.78
C GLU A 527 42.65 -20.97 15.96
N ILE A 528 41.99 -20.08 15.21
CA ILE A 528 40.53 -19.99 15.11
C ILE A 528 40.15 -20.23 13.64
N ASN A 529 39.42 -21.32 13.38
CA ASN A 529 38.95 -21.67 12.05
C ASN A 529 37.48 -21.25 11.90
N PHE A 530 37.17 -20.44 10.90
CA PHE A 530 35.81 -19.99 10.62
C PHE A 530 35.18 -20.81 9.51
N GLY A 531 33.98 -21.35 9.79
CA GLY A 531 33.12 -21.98 8.79
C GLY A 531 32.63 -20.99 7.73
N PRO A 532 32.39 -21.44 6.49
CA PRO A 532 31.88 -20.58 5.42
C PRO A 532 30.50 -19.97 5.75
N TYR A 533 29.62 -20.71 6.44
CA TYR A 533 28.31 -20.19 6.83
C TYR A 533 28.44 -19.20 7.99
N ALA A 534 29.27 -19.49 9.00
CA ALA A 534 29.65 -18.54 10.04
C ALA A 534 30.19 -17.22 9.48
N LEU A 535 31.05 -17.25 8.47
CA LEU A 535 31.59 -16.06 7.80
C LEU A 535 30.52 -15.28 7.04
N SER A 536 29.63 -15.98 6.34
CA SER A 536 28.51 -15.37 5.63
C SER A 536 27.59 -14.61 6.60
N TYR A 537 27.27 -15.24 7.73
CA TYR A 537 26.46 -14.65 8.80
C TYR A 537 27.13 -13.44 9.44
N MET A 538 28.42 -13.52 9.79
CA MET A 538 29.18 -12.37 10.30
C MET A 538 29.19 -11.20 9.31
N ARG A 539 29.34 -11.48 8.01
CA ARG A 539 29.29 -10.45 6.96
C ARG A 539 27.90 -9.82 6.84
N HIS A 540 26.84 -10.61 6.94
CA HIS A 540 25.46 -10.14 6.91
C HIS A 540 25.16 -9.20 8.09
N ASN A 541 25.50 -9.62 9.31
CA ASN A 541 25.33 -8.80 10.52
C ASN A 541 26.14 -7.50 10.47
N HIS A 542 27.35 -7.54 9.93
CA HIS A 542 28.15 -6.33 9.70
C HIS A 542 27.45 -5.36 8.73
N LYS A 543 26.87 -5.85 7.63
CA LYS A 543 26.11 -5.00 6.69
C LYS A 543 24.88 -4.37 7.34
N ILE A 544 24.13 -5.12 8.14
CA ILE A 544 22.97 -4.62 8.89
C ILE A 544 23.38 -3.53 9.88
N LYS A 545 24.47 -3.73 10.63
CA LYS A 545 24.96 -2.72 11.57
C LYS A 545 25.34 -1.43 10.84
N LYS A 546 26.08 -1.54 9.74
CA LYS A 546 26.47 -0.40 8.90
C LYS A 546 25.26 0.32 8.28
N SER A 547 24.22 -0.41 7.85
CA SER A 547 23.01 0.21 7.32
C SER A 547 22.22 0.95 8.41
N LYS A 548 22.11 0.37 9.62
CA LYS A 548 21.49 1.04 10.78
C LYS A 548 22.24 2.30 11.20
N GLU A 549 23.58 2.26 11.22
CA GLU A 549 24.42 3.44 11.50
C GLU A 549 24.24 4.53 10.43
N LEU A 550 24.14 4.14 9.16
CA LEU A 550 23.88 5.06 8.06
C LEU A 550 22.47 5.68 8.14
N GLU A 551 21.46 4.90 8.51
CA GLU A 551 20.09 5.40 8.73
C GLU A 551 20.04 6.39 9.89
N LYS A 552 20.67 6.06 11.02
CA LYS A 552 20.77 6.95 12.17
C LYS A 552 21.47 8.27 11.80
N SER A 553 22.58 8.19 11.06
CA SER A 553 23.29 9.38 10.58
C SER A 553 22.43 10.22 9.63
N LYS A 554 21.65 9.59 8.74
CA LYS A 554 20.70 10.30 7.86
C LYS A 554 19.56 10.95 8.64
N GLU A 555 19.08 10.31 9.70
CA GLU A 555 18.04 10.82 10.57
C GLU A 555 18.51 12.02 11.39
N GLU A 556 19.72 11.95 11.96
CA GLU A 556 20.39 13.09 12.60
C GLU A 556 20.59 14.26 11.61
N LEU A 557 20.94 13.97 10.35
CA LEU A 557 21.06 14.97 9.28
C LEU A 557 19.71 15.61 8.92
N ARG A 558 18.62 14.82 8.93
CA ARG A 558 17.26 15.31 8.69
C ARG A 558 16.79 16.20 9.84
N GLU A 559 17.07 15.83 11.10
CA GLU A 559 16.77 16.66 12.26
C GLU A 559 17.54 17.99 12.25
N LEU A 560 18.82 17.97 11.88
CA LEU A 560 19.63 19.18 11.73
C LEU A 560 19.06 20.10 10.64
N ARG A 561 18.64 19.54 9.50
CA ARG A 561 17.97 20.31 8.42
C ARG A 561 16.65 20.89 8.88
N ARG A 562 15.85 20.15 9.66
CA ARG A 562 14.57 20.62 10.20
C ARG A 562 14.75 21.74 11.21
N LYS A 563 15.73 21.63 12.12
CA LYS A 563 16.11 22.72 13.05
C LYS A 563 16.61 23.97 12.30
N LYS A 564 17.30 23.79 11.17
CA LYS A 564 17.75 24.90 10.32
C LYS A 564 16.57 25.58 9.61
N SER A 565 15.60 24.81 9.08
CA SER A 565 14.39 25.37 8.47
C SER A 565 13.48 26.08 9.47
N GLU A 566 13.39 25.59 10.71
CA GLU A 566 12.63 26.24 11.79
C GLU A 566 13.26 27.58 12.25
N LYS A 567 14.59 27.71 12.18
CA LYS A 567 15.29 28.99 12.44
C LYS A 567 15.10 30.02 11.32
N THR A 568 14.98 29.60 10.07
CA THR A 568 14.72 30.50 8.93
C THR A 568 13.26 30.95 8.81
N ASN A 569 12.31 30.30 9.50
CA ASN A 569 10.88 30.63 9.46
C ASN A 569 10.37 31.42 10.68
N LYS A 570 11.25 32.08 11.44
CA LYS A 570 10.80 33.03 12.48
C LYS A 570 10.43 34.36 11.79
N PRO A 571 9.17 34.85 11.91
CA PRO A 571 8.76 36.07 11.24
C PRO A 571 9.46 37.28 11.86
N MET A 572 9.93 38.16 10.97
CA MET A 572 10.42 39.49 11.27
C MET A 572 9.27 40.26 11.94
N ILE A 573 9.48 40.66 13.20
CA ILE A 573 8.58 41.56 13.92
C ILE A 573 8.92 42.96 13.42
N ASP A 574 7.95 43.61 12.78
CA ASP A 574 7.97 45.04 12.50
C ASP A 574 8.04 45.81 13.83
N ILE A 575 9.06 46.65 13.97
CA ILE A 575 9.07 47.76 14.92
C ILE A 575 9.36 49.01 14.08
N ASP A 576 8.38 49.91 14.11
CA ASP A 576 8.37 51.21 13.46
C ASP A 576 9.51 52.14 13.89
N ALA A 577 9.75 53.11 13.01
CA ALA A 577 10.69 54.21 13.11
C ALA A 577 10.52 55.08 14.38
N ASP A 578 11.63 55.57 14.93
CA ASP A 578 11.95 57.00 14.96
C ASP A 578 13.37 57.26 15.51
N ASP A 579 14.06 58.15 14.79
CA ASP A 579 15.09 59.14 15.16
C ASP A 579 16.41 58.79 15.88
N ASP A 580 17.47 59.06 15.10
CA ASP A 580 18.63 59.91 15.36
C ASP A 580 19.98 59.41 15.92
N GLU A 581 21.00 60.00 15.28
CA GLU A 581 22.39 60.19 15.66
C GLU A 581 23.42 59.04 15.64
N SER A 582 24.19 59.09 14.55
CA SER A 582 25.65 59.27 14.56
C SER A 582 26.57 58.04 14.48
N SER A 583 27.44 58.16 13.48
CA SER A 583 28.88 57.87 13.52
C SER A 583 29.40 56.48 13.11
N GLN A 584 30.17 56.57 12.02
CA GLN A 584 31.47 55.94 11.78
C GLN A 584 31.56 54.52 11.18
N ILE A 585 31.95 54.54 9.90
CA ILE A 585 32.71 53.54 9.14
C ILE A 585 34.01 53.21 9.92
N PRO A 586 34.53 51.97 9.87
CA PRO A 586 35.57 51.69 8.88
C PRO A 586 35.43 50.35 8.16
N GLU A 587 35.93 50.37 6.92
CA GLU A 587 36.40 49.25 6.10
C GLU A 587 37.34 48.31 6.87
N ASN A 588 37.26 47.00 6.55
CA ASN A 588 38.43 46.16 6.22
C ASN A 588 38.00 44.70 5.90
N SER A 589 38.37 44.23 4.71
CA SER A 589 39.32 43.13 4.42
C SER A 589 38.74 41.73 4.61
N GLU A 590 38.46 41.03 3.51
CA GLU A 590 39.35 39.99 2.93
C GLU A 590 39.34 38.66 3.69
N ASP A 591 39.07 37.61 2.89
CA ASP A 591 39.46 36.21 3.04
C ASP A 591 38.89 35.37 4.20
N VAL A 592 38.29 34.23 3.84
CA VAL A 592 38.99 32.93 3.83
C VAL A 592 38.01 31.80 3.48
N GLU A 593 38.48 30.98 2.54
CA GLU A 593 37.95 29.70 2.07
C GLU A 593 37.75 28.63 3.17
N ASN A 594 37.01 27.58 2.76
CA ASN A 594 37.05 26.19 3.25
C ASN A 594 36.31 25.83 4.55
N LEU A 595 35.15 25.17 4.36
CA LEU A 595 34.92 23.76 4.75
C LEU A 595 33.63 23.20 4.14
#